data_AF-R7BQT9-F1
#
_entry.id   AF-R7BQT9-F1
#
_cell.length_a   1.000
_cell.length_b   1.000
_cell.length_c   1.000
_cell.angle_alpha   90.00
_cell.angle_beta   90.00
_cell.angle_gamma   90.00
#
_symmetry.space_group_name_H-M   'P 1'
#
loop_
_entity.id
_entity.type
_entity.pdbx_description
1 polymer ?
#
loop_
_entity_poly.entity_id
_entity_poly.type
_entity_poly.pdbx_seq_one_letter_code
_entity_poly.pdbx_strand_id
1 'polypeptide(L)'
;MFDGPNVTLDEKSVAKVLTKEGARADEVLVAVRAILANESNPWECDPLQDACRALTETLDLKAKFIFQPIRVAVTGSQVSPPLFESIELMDRNDVVARIDYTLKTVFNK
;
A
#
# COMPACT_ATOMS: atom_id res chain seq x y z
N MET A 1 15.11 -6.57 -5.89
CA MET A 1 13.95 -5.86 -6.46
C MET A 1 12.77 -6.12 -5.54
N PHE A 2 12.71 -5.40 -4.42
CA PHE A 2 11.94 -5.75 -3.20
C PHE A 2 12.56 -6.91 -2.40
N ASP A 3 13.71 -6.65 -1.76
CA ASP A 3 14.39 -7.66 -0.94
C ASP A 3 14.33 -7.19 0.52
N GLY A 4 13.44 -7.79 1.31
CA GLY A 4 13.27 -7.51 2.74
C GLY A 4 12.27 -6.40 3.11
N PRO A 5 12.19 -6.05 4.40
CA PRO A 5 11.18 -5.13 4.95
C PRO A 5 11.48 -3.65 4.68
N ASN A 6 12.62 -3.34 4.07
CA ASN A 6 13.06 -1.97 3.85
C ASN A 6 12.54 -1.42 2.51
N VAL A 7 12.03 -0.20 2.54
CA VAL A 7 11.61 0.56 1.36
C VAL A 7 12.19 1.97 1.43
N THR A 8 12.78 2.43 0.34
CA THR A 8 13.18 3.83 0.17
C THR A 8 12.08 4.57 -0.57
N LEU A 9 11.51 5.60 0.05
CA LEU A 9 10.41 6.38 -0.53
C LEU A 9 10.96 7.50 -1.40
N ASP A 10 10.59 7.53 -2.67
CA ASP A 10 10.86 8.65 -3.58
C ASP A 10 10.07 9.89 -3.14
N GLU A 11 10.77 11.00 -2.88
CA GLU A 11 10.18 12.25 -2.38
C GLU A 11 9.04 12.76 -3.28
N LYS A 12 9.19 12.64 -4.60
CA LYS A 12 8.18 13.07 -5.56
C LYS A 12 6.92 12.21 -5.47
N SER A 13 7.06 10.91 -5.23
CA SER A 13 5.95 9.99 -5.04
C SER A 13 5.24 10.22 -3.72
N VAL A 14 5.99 10.48 -2.63
CA VAL A 14 5.43 10.92 -1.35
C VAL A 14 4.60 12.19 -1.54
N ALA A 15 5.17 13.22 -2.15
CA ALA A 15 4.51 14.52 -2.34
C ALA A 15 3.22 14.43 -3.20
N LYS A 16 3.24 13.63 -4.27
CA LYS A 16 2.12 13.55 -5.22
C LYS A 16 1.01 12.60 -4.80
N VAL A 17 1.33 11.59 -4.00
CA VAL A 17 0.41 10.50 -3.67
C VAL A 17 0.06 10.51 -2.18
N LEU A 18 1.06 10.49 -1.30
CA LEU A 18 0.85 10.29 0.14
C LEU A 18 0.42 11.58 0.84
N THR A 19 1.09 12.69 0.57
CA THR A 19 0.85 13.97 1.26
C THR A 19 0.05 14.97 0.44
N LYS A 20 -0.54 14.52 -0.69
CA LYS A 20 -1.39 15.38 -1.50
C LYS A 20 -2.68 15.70 -0.73
N GLU A 21 -3.08 16.96 -0.75
CA GLU A 21 -4.31 17.41 -0.10
C GLU A 21 -5.52 16.60 -0.57
N GLY A 22 -6.30 16.11 0.40
CA GLY A 22 -7.48 15.27 0.16
C GLY A 22 -7.19 13.82 -0.25
N ALA A 23 -5.93 13.36 -0.27
CA ALA A 23 -5.60 12.00 -0.66
C ALA A 23 -6.01 10.93 0.38
N ARG A 24 -6.13 11.31 1.66
CA ARG A 24 -6.48 10.40 2.78
C ARG A 24 -5.62 9.13 2.81
N ALA A 25 -4.35 9.25 2.42
CA ALA A 25 -3.47 8.11 2.21
C ALA A 25 -3.12 7.39 3.52
N ASP A 26 -3.07 8.09 4.65
CA ASP A 26 -2.86 7.50 5.97
C ASP A 26 -4.00 6.54 6.35
N GLU A 27 -5.25 6.96 6.17
CA GLU A 27 -6.43 6.13 6.40
C GLU A 27 -6.47 4.90 5.49
N VAL A 28 -6.18 5.09 4.20
CA VAL A 28 -6.09 4.00 3.23
C VAL A 28 -5.01 2.99 3.63
N LEU A 29 -3.81 3.45 3.99
CA LEU A 29 -2.70 2.57 4.35
C LEU A 29 -2.98 1.80 5.64
N VAL A 30 -3.64 2.40 6.63
CA VAL A 30 -4.08 1.68 7.84
C VAL A 30 -5.07 0.56 7.50
N ALA A 31 -6.06 0.84 6.65
CA ALA A 31 -7.05 -0.16 6.24
C ALA A 31 -6.42 -1.30 5.42
N VAL A 32 -5.56 -0.97 4.45
CA VAL A 32 -4.83 -1.97 3.65
C VAL A 32 -3.91 -2.81 4.52
N ARG A 33 -3.19 -2.19 5.47
CA ARG A 33 -2.33 -2.90 6.41
C ARG A 33 -3.09 -3.97 7.19
N ALA A 34 -4.32 -3.68 7.63
CA ALA A 34 -5.18 -4.66 8.29
C ALA A 34 -5.58 -5.83 7.36
N ILE A 35 -5.88 -5.55 6.08
CA ILE A 35 -6.19 -6.57 5.08
C ILE A 35 -4.99 -7.49 4.84
N LEU A 36 -3.80 -6.91 4.60
CA LEU A 36 -2.60 -7.68 4.25
C LEU A 36 -2.05 -8.48 5.44
N ALA A 37 -2.17 -7.94 6.67
CA ALA A 37 -1.74 -8.62 7.88
C ALA A 37 -2.66 -9.78 8.31
N ASN A 38 -3.87 -9.90 7.77
CA ASN A 38 -4.78 -10.99 8.11
C ASN A 38 -4.39 -12.28 7.37
N GLU A 39 -3.77 -13.22 8.09
CA GLU A 39 -3.33 -14.52 7.56
C GLU A 39 -4.46 -15.40 7.02
N SER A 40 -5.72 -15.12 7.38
CA SER A 40 -6.87 -15.83 6.80
C SER A 40 -7.17 -15.41 5.36
N ASN A 41 -6.65 -14.27 4.90
CA ASN A 41 -6.78 -13.83 3.51
C ASN A 41 -5.79 -14.58 2.61
N PRO A 42 -6.21 -15.09 1.44
CA PRO A 42 -5.30 -15.65 0.44
C PRO A 42 -4.20 -14.66 0.07
N TRP A 43 -2.96 -15.15 -0.07
CA TRP A 43 -1.83 -14.34 -0.53
C TRP A 43 -1.65 -14.47 -2.04
N GLU A 44 -2.69 -14.05 -2.77
CA GLU A 44 -2.78 -14.16 -4.23
C GLU A 44 -3.21 -12.82 -4.82
N CYS A 45 -2.77 -12.54 -6.05
CA CYS A 45 -2.98 -11.25 -6.72
C CYS A 45 -4.45 -10.81 -6.73
N ASP A 46 -5.35 -11.65 -7.26
CA ASP A 46 -6.76 -11.27 -7.46
C ASP A 46 -7.52 -11.08 -6.13
N PRO A 47 -7.45 -12.02 -5.15
CA PRO A 47 -8.11 -11.85 -3.86
C PRO A 47 -7.63 -10.61 -3.09
N LEU A 48 -6.33 -10.32 -3.09
CA LEU A 48 -5.78 -9.14 -2.42
C LEU A 48 -6.21 -7.85 -3.11
N GLN A 49 -6.20 -7.85 -4.45
CA GLN A 49 -6.65 -6.71 -5.24
C GLN A 49 -8.12 -6.39 -4.96
N ASP A 50 -8.98 -7.40 -4.94
CA ASP A 50 -10.41 -7.23 -4.71
C ASP A 50 -10.71 -6.77 -3.28
N ALA A 51 -10.04 -7.36 -2.28
CA ALA A 51 -10.16 -6.93 -0.89
C ALA A 51 -9.75 -5.45 -0.71
N CYS A 52 -8.62 -5.04 -1.31
CA CYS A 52 -8.21 -3.65 -1.28
C CYS A 52 -9.18 -2.76 -2.08
N ARG A 53 -9.68 -3.22 -3.23
CA ARG A 53 -10.64 -2.47 -4.05
C ARG A 53 -11.94 -2.20 -3.31
N ALA A 54 -12.42 -3.11 -2.46
CA ALA A 54 -13.62 -2.91 -1.66
C ALA A 54 -13.55 -1.66 -0.76
N LEU A 55 -12.34 -1.19 -0.42
CA LEU A 55 -12.15 0.08 0.31
C LEU A 55 -12.66 1.30 -0.46
N THR A 56 -12.88 1.22 -1.78
CA THR A 56 -13.47 2.34 -2.53
C THR A 56 -14.85 2.69 -2.03
N GLU A 57 -15.65 1.68 -1.67
CA GLU A 57 -17.00 1.88 -1.14
C GLU A 57 -16.94 2.29 0.33
N THR A 58 -16.14 1.59 1.13
CA THR A 58 -16.03 1.85 2.58
C THR A 58 -15.51 3.25 2.90
N LEU A 59 -14.54 3.75 2.12
CA LEU A 59 -13.89 5.04 2.36
C LEU A 59 -14.46 6.17 1.50
N ASP A 60 -15.39 5.87 0.60
CA ASP A 60 -15.90 6.80 -0.44
C ASP A 60 -14.75 7.43 -1.26
N LEU A 61 -13.89 6.56 -1.81
CA LEU A 61 -12.70 6.96 -2.56
C LEU A 61 -12.64 6.25 -3.91
N LYS A 62 -12.16 6.96 -4.94
CA LYS A 62 -11.87 6.32 -6.24
C LYS A 62 -10.70 5.34 -6.10
N ALA A 63 -10.73 4.24 -6.86
CA ALA A 63 -9.68 3.20 -6.83
C ALA A 63 -8.24 3.73 -6.94
N LYS A 64 -8.01 4.82 -7.68
CA LYS A 64 -6.69 5.46 -7.78
C LYS A 64 -6.15 5.94 -6.42
N PHE A 65 -7.01 6.41 -5.53
CA PHE A 65 -6.65 6.88 -4.19
C PHE A 65 -6.47 5.72 -3.21
N ILE A 66 -6.94 4.53 -3.56
CA ILE A 66 -6.65 3.30 -2.83
C ILE A 66 -5.30 2.72 -3.28
N PHE A 67 -5.13 2.47 -4.58
CA PHE A 67 -3.97 1.71 -5.07
C PHE A 67 -2.66 2.50 -5.14
N GLN A 68 -2.70 3.82 -5.35
CA GLN A 68 -1.47 4.60 -5.43
C GLN A 68 -0.72 4.66 -4.09
N PRO A 69 -1.38 4.90 -2.93
CA PRO A 69 -0.71 4.80 -1.64
C PRO A 69 -0.05 3.45 -1.39
N ILE A 70 -0.75 2.34 -1.69
CA ILE A 70 -0.19 0.98 -1.56
C ILE A 70 1.08 0.84 -2.40
N ARG A 71 1.03 1.29 -3.66
CA ARG A 71 2.19 1.23 -4.55
C ARG A 71 3.38 1.98 -3.99
N VAL A 72 3.20 3.20 -3.51
CA VAL A 72 4.30 3.99 -2.94
C VAL A 72 4.82 3.35 -1.66
N ALA A 73 3.93 2.90 -0.78
CA ALA A 73 4.33 2.27 0.48
C ALA A 73 5.10 0.96 0.28
N VAL A 74 4.71 0.14 -0.69
CA VAL A 74 5.34 -1.17 -0.93
C VAL A 74 6.59 -1.04 -1.81
N THR A 75 6.54 -0.22 -2.86
CA THR A 75 7.58 -0.18 -3.90
C THR A 75 8.48 1.05 -3.84
N GLY A 76 8.12 2.05 -3.03
CA GLY A 76 8.86 3.31 -2.91
C GLY A 76 8.53 4.35 -3.99
N SER A 77 7.74 3.98 -5.01
CA SER A 77 7.48 4.83 -6.18
C SER A 77 6.02 4.76 -6.62
N GLN A 78 5.51 5.80 -7.29
CA GLN A 78 4.19 5.78 -7.94
C GLN A 78 4.14 4.97 -9.26
N VAL A 79 5.31 4.49 -9.72
CA VAL A 79 5.46 3.64 -10.91
C VAL A 79 6.12 2.33 -10.51
N SER A 80 5.45 1.22 -10.82
CA SER A 80 5.89 -0.14 -10.56
C SER A 80 5.38 -1.06 -11.66
N PRO A 81 5.87 -2.32 -11.73
CA PRO A 81 5.15 -3.41 -12.38
C PRO A 81 3.72 -3.58 -11.81
N PRO A 82 2.92 -4.55 -12.31
CA PRO A 82 1.60 -4.84 -11.76
C PRO A 82 1.67 -5.03 -10.23
N LEU A 83 0.87 -4.22 -9.51
CA LEU A 83 1.05 -4.01 -8.08
C LEU A 83 0.85 -5.29 -7.27
N PHE A 84 -0.27 -5.97 -7.49
CA PHE A 84 -0.64 -7.16 -6.72
C PHE A 84 0.12 -8.40 -7.15
N GLU A 85 0.48 -8.54 -8.44
CA GLU A 85 1.43 -9.57 -8.89
C GLU A 85 2.80 -9.38 -8.21
N SER A 86 3.25 -8.13 -8.04
CA SER A 86 4.50 -7.86 -7.31
C SER A 86 4.38 -8.21 -5.83
N ILE A 87 3.24 -7.91 -5.19
CA ILE A 87 2.97 -8.23 -3.77
C ILE A 87 2.91 -9.74 -3.54
N GLU A 88 2.27 -10.49 -4.43
CA GLU A 88 2.17 -11.95 -4.36
C GLU A 88 3.54 -12.63 -4.33
N LEU A 89 4.52 -12.07 -5.05
CA LEU A 89 5.90 -12.57 -5.10
C LEU A 89 6.76 -12.17 -3.89
N MET A 90 6.26 -11.30 -3.00
CA MET A 90 6.95 -10.84 -1.80
C MET A 90 6.49 -11.60 -0.55
N ASP A 91 7.35 -11.64 0.47
CA ASP A 91 6.94 -12.11 1.79
C ASP A 91 5.90 -11.15 2.39
N ARG A 92 4.83 -11.72 2.96
CA ARG A 92 3.75 -10.96 3.59
C ARG A 92 4.24 -10.02 4.68
N ASN A 93 5.14 -10.49 5.54
CA ASN A 93 5.64 -9.70 6.66
C ASN A 93 6.47 -8.51 6.16
N ASP A 94 7.23 -8.70 5.07
CA ASP A 94 7.98 -7.62 4.45
C ASP A 94 7.05 -6.55 3.88
N VAL A 95 5.98 -6.95 3.19
CA VAL A 95 4.98 -6.00 2.65
C VAL A 95 4.31 -5.21 3.77
N VAL A 96 3.89 -5.88 4.85
CA VAL A 96 3.29 -5.23 6.02
C VAL A 96 4.29 -4.29 6.69
N ALA A 97 5.54 -4.70 6.89
CA ALA A 97 6.59 -3.88 7.49
C ALA A 97 6.89 -2.62 6.68
N ARG A 98 6.86 -2.69 5.34
CA ARG A 98 7.03 -1.53 4.45
C ARG A 98 5.89 -0.52 4.60
N ILE A 99 4.65 -1.00 4.78
CA ILE A 99 3.50 -0.13 5.05
C ILE A 99 3.62 0.50 6.44
N ASP A 100 3.96 -0.29 7.47
CA ASP A 100 4.19 0.21 8.84
C ASP A 100 5.30 1.27 8.86
N TYR A 101 6.40 1.06 8.13
CA TYR A 101 7.47 2.04 7.95
C TYR A 101 6.95 3.34 7.32
N THR A 102 6.11 3.24 6.28
CA THR A 102 5.54 4.40 5.59
C THR A 102 4.60 5.19 6.51
N LEU A 103 3.73 4.50 7.24
CA LEU A 103 2.83 5.10 8.24
C LEU A 103 3.60 5.87 9.31
N LYS A 104 4.65 5.26 9.86
CA LYS A 104 5.51 5.89 10.86
C LYS A 104 6.28 7.09 10.31
N THR A 105 6.90 6.94 9.14
CA THR A 105 7.85 7.94 8.60
C THR A 105 7.16 9.15 7.98
N VAL A 106 6.00 8.94 7.33
CA VAL A 106 5.28 10.01 6.61
C VAL A 106 4.17 10.63 7.45
N PHE A 107 3.50 9.82 8.28
CA PHE A 107 2.29 10.24 9.00
C PHE A 107 2.44 10.19 10.53
N ASN A 108 3.56 9.70 11.05
CA ASN A 108 3.83 9.57 12.49
C ASN A 108 2.75 8.74 13.23
N LYS A 109 2.29 7.66 12.58
CA LYS A 109 1.31 6.69 13.11
C LYS A 109 1.92 5.32 13.34
#